data_AF-A0A7V5ZGJ9-F1
#
_entry.id   AF-A0A7V5ZGJ9-F1
#
_cell.length_a   1.000
_cell.length_b   1.000
_cell.length_c   1.000
_cell.angle_alpha   90.00
_cell.angle_beta   90.00
_cell.angle_gamma   90.00
#
_symmetry.space_group_name_H-M   'P 1'
#
loop_
_entity.id
_entity.type
_entity.pdbx_description
1 polymer ?
#
loop_
_entity_poly.entity_id
_entity_poly.type
_entity_poly.pdbx_seq_one_letter_code
_entity_poly.pdbx_strand_id
1 'polypeptide(L)'
;MNTQALTRAIREYALSLGFDLVGFAPVLPPAHAEFFRHWLEQGFHGEMAYLARTVEARCDPQQVLPGAKSAVVVGLNYAPAVSPVTDDPTRGVFARYALGDDYHEVMEAKLRQLLEFLRHEYPPCRAK
;
A
#
# COMPACT_ATOMS: atom_id res chain seq x y z
N MET A 1 -26.65 -0.84 0.91
CA MET A 1 -25.89 -0.85 -0.37
C MET A 1 -25.49 -2.29 -0.67
N ASN A 2 -25.58 -2.76 -1.91
CA ASN A 2 -25.03 -4.08 -2.28
C ASN A 2 -23.52 -3.99 -2.54
N THR A 3 -22.83 -5.13 -2.59
CA THR A 3 -21.36 -5.17 -2.72
C THR A 3 -20.88 -4.50 -4.00
N GLN A 4 -21.56 -4.69 -5.15
CA GLN A 4 -21.15 -4.10 -6.42
C GLN A 4 -21.22 -2.57 -6.40
N ALA A 5 -22.30 -2.01 -5.84
CA ALA A 5 -22.45 -0.57 -5.70
C ALA A 5 -21.37 0.00 -4.77
N LEU A 6 -21.08 -0.67 -3.65
CA LEU A 6 -20.04 -0.23 -2.72
C LEU A 6 -18.64 -0.27 -3.38
N THR A 7 -18.31 -1.35 -4.09
CA THR A 7 -17.05 -1.45 -4.85
C THR A 7 -16.90 -0.32 -5.86
N ARG A 8 -17.99 0.04 -6.55
CA ARG A 8 -17.99 1.16 -7.50
C ARG A 8 -17.74 2.49 -6.78
N ALA A 9 -18.47 2.77 -5.70
CA ALA A 9 -18.33 4.00 -4.94
C ALA A 9 -16.91 4.18 -4.37
N ILE A 10 -16.33 3.12 -3.78
CA ILE A 10 -14.94 3.13 -3.28
C ILE A 10 -13.97 3.45 -4.41
N ARG A 11 -14.14 2.83 -5.59
CA ARG A 11 -13.28 3.06 -6.75
C ARG A 11 -13.36 4.51 -7.22
N GLU A 12 -14.58 5.02 -7.41
CA GLU A 12 -14.80 6.40 -7.89
C GLU A 12 -14.21 7.42 -6.91
N TYR A 13 -14.40 7.21 -5.61
CA TYR A 13 -13.83 8.09 -4.58
C TYR A 13 -12.30 8.00 -4.50
N ALA A 14 -11.72 6.80 -4.56
CA ALA A 14 -10.26 6.65 -4.59
C ALA A 14 -9.63 7.34 -5.82
N LEU A 15 -10.26 7.23 -6.99
CA LEU A 15 -9.81 7.94 -8.19
C LEU A 15 -9.95 9.47 -8.05
N SER A 16 -11.01 9.96 -7.40
CA SER A 16 -11.17 11.41 -7.17
C SER A 16 -10.17 11.98 -6.15
N LEU A 17 -9.66 11.15 -5.23
CA LEU A 17 -8.52 11.48 -4.37
C LEU A 17 -7.19 11.54 -5.13
N GLY A 18 -7.17 11.16 -6.41
CA GLY A 18 -6.00 11.23 -7.28
C GLY A 18 -5.12 9.98 -7.26
N PHE A 19 -5.62 8.81 -6.83
CA PHE A 19 -4.94 7.55 -7.13
C PHE A 19 -5.08 7.21 -8.62
N ASP A 20 -4.03 6.69 -9.24
CA ASP A 20 -4.04 6.29 -10.65
C ASP A 20 -4.63 4.89 -10.86
N LEU A 21 -4.48 4.02 -9.85
CA LEU A 21 -4.93 2.63 -9.89
C LEU A 21 -5.71 2.29 -8.62
N VAL A 22 -6.76 1.50 -8.80
CA VAL A 22 -7.57 0.94 -7.70
C VAL A 22 -7.94 -0.50 -8.04
N GLY A 23 -7.68 -1.42 -7.11
CA GLY A 23 -7.95 -2.84 -7.22
C GLY A 23 -8.61 -3.38 -5.95
N PHE A 24 -9.24 -4.54 -6.06
CA PHE A 24 -9.86 -5.24 -4.95
C PHE A 24 -9.39 -6.69 -4.99
N ALA A 25 -8.87 -7.18 -3.88
CA ALA A 25 -8.38 -8.54 -3.76
C ALA A 25 -8.98 -9.23 -2.54
N PRO A 26 -9.22 -10.55 -2.57
CA PRO A 26 -9.57 -11.29 -1.37
C PRO A 26 -8.39 -11.28 -0.39
N VAL A 27 -8.68 -11.22 0.90
CA VAL A 27 -7.66 -11.37 1.94
C VAL A 27 -7.48 -12.87 2.21
N LEU A 28 -6.33 -13.39 1.78
CA LEU A 28 -5.94 -14.79 1.93
C LEU A 28 -4.53 -14.86 2.55
N PRO A 29 -4.15 -15.99 3.17
CA PRO A 29 -2.76 -16.23 3.52
C PRO A 29 -1.84 -16.05 2.30
N PRO A 30 -0.76 -15.26 2.40
CA PRO A 30 0.14 -15.04 1.27
C PRO A 30 0.83 -16.33 0.85
N ALA A 31 0.77 -16.65 -0.44
CA ALA A 31 1.40 -17.86 -1.00
C ALA A 31 2.92 -17.91 -0.77
N HIS A 32 3.56 -16.76 -0.56
CA HIS A 32 5.00 -16.62 -0.36
C HIS A 32 5.42 -16.56 1.11
N ALA A 33 4.52 -16.88 2.06
CA ALA A 33 4.81 -16.79 3.49
C ALA A 33 6.01 -17.66 3.91
N GLU A 34 6.08 -18.91 3.44
CA GLU A 34 7.21 -19.81 3.74
C GLU A 34 8.52 -19.32 3.13
N PHE A 35 8.47 -18.87 1.88
CA PHE A 35 9.62 -18.27 1.21
C PHE A 35 10.15 -17.07 2.00
N PHE A 36 9.27 -16.18 2.46
CA PHE A 36 9.66 -15.00 3.24
C PHE A 36 10.35 -15.39 4.56
N ARG A 37 9.84 -16.39 5.27
CA ARG A 37 10.46 -16.90 6.51
C ARG A 37 11.86 -17.45 6.24
N HIS A 38 11.99 -18.30 5.22
CA HIS A 38 13.29 -18.86 4.86
C HIS A 38 14.28 -17.78 4.44
N TRP A 39 13.85 -16.80 3.63
CA TRP A 39 14.66 -15.67 3.21
C TRP A 39 15.16 -14.83 4.40
N LEU A 40 14.34 -14.66 5.45
CA LEU A 40 14.76 -14.00 6.69
C LEU A 40 15.79 -14.81 7.48
N GLU A 41 15.58 -16.12 7.63
CA GLU A 41 16.50 -17.03 8.31
C GLU A 41 17.90 -17.04 7.68
N GLN A 42 17.97 -16.89 6.35
CA GLN A 42 19.24 -16.77 5.62
C GLN A 42 19.91 -15.39 5.77
N GLY A 43 19.32 -14.46 6.53
CA GLY A 43 19.88 -13.12 6.73
C GLY A 43 19.81 -12.21 5.51
N PHE A 44 18.99 -12.54 4.50
CA PHE A 44 18.93 -11.78 3.24
C PHE A 44 18.25 -10.41 3.37
N HIS A 45 17.73 -10.06 4.55
CA HIS A 45 17.17 -8.73 4.84
C HIS A 45 18.22 -7.66 5.14
N GLY A 46 19.50 -8.02 5.25
CA GLY A 46 20.57 -7.08 5.57
C GLY A 46 20.27 -6.32 6.85
N GLU A 47 20.26 -4.98 6.78
CA GLU A 47 20.00 -4.10 7.93
C GLU A 47 18.51 -3.81 8.17
N MET A 48 17.59 -4.37 7.37
CA MET A 48 16.15 -4.12 7.47
C MET A 48 15.50 -4.90 8.62
N ALA A 49 15.95 -4.68 9.85
CA ALA A 49 15.49 -5.38 11.05
C ALA A 49 13.96 -5.29 11.27
N TYR A 50 13.30 -4.27 10.72
CA TYR A 50 11.84 -4.15 10.76
C TYR A 50 11.09 -5.27 10.03
N LEU A 51 11.72 -5.93 9.04
CA LEU A 51 11.12 -7.07 8.34
C LEU A 51 11.00 -8.28 9.27
N ALA A 52 12.01 -8.51 10.11
CA ALA A 52 12.01 -9.59 11.10
C ALA A 52 11.08 -9.30 12.31
N ARG A 53 10.80 -8.03 12.61
CA ARG A 53 9.89 -7.64 13.72
C ARG A 53 8.40 -7.85 13.43
N THR A 54 8.03 -8.11 12.18
CA THR A 54 6.62 -8.09 11.73
C THR A 54 6.24 -9.33 10.91
N VAL A 55 6.92 -10.45 11.14
CA VAL A 55 6.78 -11.67 10.32
C VAL A 55 5.35 -12.20 10.34
N GLU A 56 4.75 -12.32 11.52
CA GLU A 56 3.40 -12.86 11.70
C GLU A 56 2.39 -12.02 10.94
N ALA A 57 2.47 -10.69 11.04
CA ALA A 57 1.58 -9.78 10.34
C ALA A 57 1.75 -9.81 8.80
N ARG A 58 2.96 -10.11 8.32
CA ARG A 58 3.25 -10.23 6.87
C ARG A 58 2.83 -11.58 6.31
N CYS A 59 2.84 -12.63 7.14
CA CYS A 59 2.46 -13.98 6.74
C CYS A 59 1.00 -14.31 7.01
N ASP A 60 0.30 -13.50 7.82
CA ASP A 60 -1.11 -13.68 8.14
C ASP A 60 -1.81 -12.33 8.30
N PRO A 61 -2.58 -11.88 7.29
CA PRO A 61 -3.36 -10.65 7.34
C PRO A 61 -4.37 -10.59 8.51
N GLN A 62 -4.77 -11.74 9.07
CA GLN A 62 -5.68 -11.76 10.23
C GLN A 62 -5.03 -11.16 11.47
N GLN A 63 -3.70 -11.14 11.56
CA GLN A 63 -2.96 -10.44 12.64
C GLN A 63 -3.06 -8.91 12.53
N VAL A 64 -3.34 -8.39 11.34
CA VAL A 64 -3.47 -6.94 11.10
C VAL A 64 -4.90 -6.47 11.38
N LEU A 65 -5.88 -7.20 10.85
CA LEU A 65 -7.30 -6.94 11.01
C LEU A 65 -8.08 -8.26 11.05
N PRO A 66 -8.43 -8.77 12.24
CA PRO A 66 -9.18 -10.00 12.38
C PRO A 66 -10.53 -9.96 11.65
N GLY A 67 -10.80 -10.98 10.85
CA GLY A 67 -12.01 -11.09 10.04
C GLY A 67 -11.98 -10.29 8.74
N ALA A 68 -10.82 -9.74 8.35
CA ALA A 68 -10.66 -9.10 7.04
C ALA A 68 -10.95 -10.09 5.91
N LYS A 69 -11.78 -9.66 4.95
CA LYS A 69 -12.22 -10.48 3.80
C LYS A 69 -11.67 -9.97 2.46
N SER A 70 -11.39 -8.68 2.37
CA SER A 70 -10.99 -8.01 1.14
C SER A 70 -10.03 -6.87 1.44
N ALA A 71 -9.09 -6.64 0.52
CA ALA A 71 -8.18 -5.50 0.53
C ALA A 71 -8.54 -4.57 -0.64
N VAL A 72 -8.57 -3.28 -0.38
CA VAL A 72 -8.57 -2.24 -1.41
C VAL A 72 -7.10 -1.90 -1.66
N VAL A 73 -6.63 -2.10 -2.89
CA VAL A 73 -5.24 -1.86 -3.29
C VAL A 73 -5.20 -0.64 -4.19
N VAL A 74 -4.36 0.33 -3.87
CA VAL A 74 -4.24 1.57 -4.64
C VAL A 74 -2.82 1.73 -5.19
N GLY A 75 -2.70 2.45 -6.29
CA GLY A 75 -1.42 2.82 -6.88
C GLY A 75 -1.39 4.30 -7.23
N LEU A 76 -0.24 4.92 -7.01
CA LEU A 76 0.04 6.31 -7.36
C LEU A 76 1.34 6.37 -8.17
N ASN A 77 1.28 7.00 -9.33
CA ASN A 77 2.40 7.20 -10.21
C ASN A 77 3.24 8.37 -9.73
N TYR A 78 4.51 8.11 -9.44
CA TYR A 78 5.48 9.11 -8.99
C TYR A 78 6.51 9.47 -10.08
N ALA A 79 6.24 9.14 -11.34
CA ALA A 79 7.14 9.48 -12.43
C ALA A 79 7.36 11.01 -12.49
N PRO A 80 8.61 11.49 -12.38
CA PRO A 80 8.86 12.91 -12.41
C PRO A 80 8.64 13.44 -13.83
N ALA A 81 8.08 14.65 -13.93
CA ALA A 81 7.83 15.32 -15.21
C ALA A 81 9.13 15.55 -16.03
N VAL A 82 10.24 15.74 -15.34
CA VAL A 82 11.58 15.88 -15.93
C VAL A 82 12.47 14.77 -15.37
N SER A 83 13.26 14.14 -16.24
CA SER A 83 14.22 13.13 -15.80
C SER A 83 15.25 13.76 -14.84
N PRO A 84 15.50 13.16 -13.67
CA PRO A 84 16.52 13.67 -12.75
C PRO A 84 17.95 13.33 -13.21
N VAL A 85 18.09 12.48 -14.25
CA VAL A 85 19.38 12.04 -14.79
C VAL A 85 20.08 13.22 -15.46
N THR A 86 21.37 13.39 -15.15
CA THR A 86 22.22 14.45 -15.68
C THR A 86 23.59 13.86 -16.04
N ASP A 87 24.18 14.36 -17.12
CA ASP A 87 25.55 13.99 -17.56
C ASP A 87 26.64 14.81 -16.85
N ASP A 88 26.24 15.71 -15.93
CA ASP A 88 27.17 16.53 -15.15
C ASP A 88 27.88 15.66 -14.09
N PRO A 89 29.21 15.45 -14.19
CA PRO A 89 29.94 14.57 -13.28
C PRO A 89 30.04 15.12 -11.85
N THR A 90 29.65 16.37 -11.61
CA THR A 90 29.66 16.99 -10.29
C THR A 90 28.36 16.78 -9.51
N ARG A 91 27.34 16.16 -10.14
CA ARG A 91 26.00 15.99 -9.56
C ARG A 91 25.67 14.52 -9.32
N GLY A 92 25.16 14.22 -8.12
CA GLY A 92 24.51 12.96 -7.82
C GLY A 92 23.03 12.97 -8.22
N VAL A 93 22.45 11.78 -8.36
CA VAL A 93 21.01 11.60 -8.61
C VAL A 93 20.37 10.85 -7.45
N PHE A 94 19.19 11.30 -7.03
CA PHE A 94 18.35 10.56 -6.09
C PHE A 94 17.47 9.56 -6.83
N ALA A 95 17.12 8.46 -6.16
CA ALA A 95 16.12 7.53 -6.67
C ALA A 95 14.78 8.26 -6.88
N ARG A 96 14.06 7.91 -7.94
CA ARG A 96 12.82 8.63 -8.34
C ARG A 96 11.74 8.64 -7.25
N TYR A 97 11.64 7.57 -6.45
CA TYR A 97 10.66 7.48 -5.35
C TYR A 97 10.97 8.43 -4.18
N ALA A 98 12.19 8.98 -4.12
CA ALA A 98 12.65 9.90 -3.08
C ALA A 98 12.65 11.36 -3.56
N LEU A 99 12.02 11.64 -4.70
CA LEU A 99 11.87 13.00 -5.23
C LEU A 99 10.52 13.58 -4.81
N GLY A 100 10.50 14.87 -4.46
CA GLY A 100 9.28 15.56 -4.03
C GLY A 100 8.97 15.33 -2.56
N ASP A 101 7.68 15.39 -2.22
CA ASP A 101 7.19 15.14 -0.87
C ASP A 101 7.36 13.67 -0.48
N ASP A 102 7.48 13.37 0.81
CA ASP A 102 7.57 11.99 1.29
C ASP A 102 6.29 11.23 0.91
N TYR A 103 6.44 10.19 0.08
CA TYR A 103 5.31 9.40 -0.39
C TYR A 103 4.52 8.77 0.77
N HIS A 104 5.16 8.52 1.92
CA HIS A 104 4.46 7.99 3.09
C HIS A 104 3.37 8.95 3.56
N GLU A 105 3.70 10.24 3.68
CA GLU A 105 2.75 11.27 4.11
C GLU A 105 1.64 11.46 3.08
N VAL A 106 2.00 11.53 1.78
CA VAL A 106 1.04 11.68 0.68
C VAL A 106 0.06 10.50 0.62
N MET A 107 0.58 9.28 0.70
CA MET A 107 -0.24 8.06 0.68
C MET A 107 -1.12 7.96 1.92
N GLU A 108 -0.58 8.22 3.11
CA GLU A 108 -1.33 8.15 4.36
C GLU A 108 -2.50 9.13 4.39
N ALA A 109 -2.28 10.39 3.98
CA ALA A 109 -3.35 11.39 3.96
C ALA A 109 -4.52 10.99 3.04
N LYS A 110 -4.22 10.40 1.87
CA LYS A 110 -5.24 9.91 0.92
C LYS A 110 -5.94 8.65 1.44
N LEU A 111 -5.20 7.70 2.00
CA LEU A 111 -5.76 6.47 2.56
C LEU A 111 -6.68 6.76 3.76
N ARG A 112 -6.36 7.75 4.60
CA ARG A 112 -7.24 8.19 5.70
C ARG A 112 -8.57 8.74 5.18
N GLN A 113 -8.54 9.58 4.15
CA GLN A 113 -9.77 10.09 3.52
C GLN A 113 -10.61 8.95 2.93
N LEU A 114 -9.97 7.99 2.24
CA LEU A 114 -10.65 6.81 1.69
C LEU A 114 -11.28 5.93 2.80
N LEU A 115 -10.59 5.76 3.92
CA LEU A 115 -11.08 5.03 5.07
C LEU A 115 -12.29 5.71 5.72
N GLU A 116 -12.25 7.04 5.87
CA GLU A 116 -13.37 7.83 6.39
C GLU A 116 -14.59 7.74 5.48
N PHE A 117 -14.41 7.86 4.17
CA PHE A 117 -15.46 7.64 3.19
C PHE A 117 -16.08 6.24 3.30
N LEU A 118 -15.25 5.19 3.37
CA LEU A 118 -15.74 3.82 3.51
C LEU A 118 -16.59 3.63 4.77
N ARG A 119 -16.16 4.20 5.89
CA ARG A 119 -16.90 4.15 7.16
C ARG A 119 -18.22 4.92 7.09
N HIS A 120 -18.28 6.00 6.32
CA HIS A 120 -19.50 6.75 6.10
C HIS A 120 -20.50 5.99 5.20
N GLU A 121 -20.05 5.49 4.05
CA GLU A 121 -20.89 4.77 3.07
C GLU A 121 -21.36 3.40 3.60
N TYR A 122 -20.55 2.75 4.43
CA TYR A 122 -20.90 1.47 5.05
C TYR A 122 -20.53 1.46 6.55
N PRO A 123 -21.38 2.04 7.42
CA PRO A 123 -21.12 2.11 8.86
C PRO A 123 -20.81 0.78 9.56
N PRO A 124 -21.37 -0.38 9.14
CA PRO A 124 -20.99 -1.67 9.71
C PRO A 124 -19.57 -2.14 9.35
N CYS A 125 -18.85 -1.44 8.46
CA CYS A 125 -17.51 -1.86 8.05
C CYS A 125 -16.55 -1.88 9.24
N ARG A 126 -15.72 -2.92 9.30
CA ARG A 126 -14.50 -2.94 10.12
C ARG A 126 -13.34 -2.76 9.16
N ALA A 127 -12.81 -1.55 9.12
CA ALA A 127 -11.69 -1.17 8.24
C ALA A 127 -10.61 -0.45 9.05
N LYS A 128 -9.36 -0.70 8.66
CA LYS A 128 -8.14 -0.16 9.24
C LYS A 128 -7.31 0.48 8.14
#